data_AF-A0A527XZZ5-F1
#
_entry.id   AF-A0A527XZZ5-F1
#
_cell.length_a   1.000
_cell.length_b   1.000
_cell.length_c   1.000
_cell.angle_alpha   90.00
_cell.angle_beta   90.00
_cell.angle_gamma   90.00
#
_symmetry.space_group_name_H-M   'P 1'
#
loop_
_entity.id
_entity.type
_entity.pdbx_description
1 polymer ?
#
loop_
_entity_poly.entity_id
_entity_poly.type
_entity_poly.pdbx_seq_one_letter_code
_entity_poly.pdbx_strand_id
1 'polypeptide(L)'
;LRTIPKGWERSATASALLGAVNTALALPKDAMPKLPKSVQPPEGSSAAAELLKVLLRIVAEKEGVATKVLASSDDIDRIAAEGDEADVPALQGWRRAVFGEQALRLVRGEIGIKFDKRRIAVFDL
;
A
#
# COMPACT_ATOMS: atom_id res chain seq x y z
N LEU A 1 12.36 2.04 -17.63
CA LEU A 1 13.69 2.67 -17.41
C LEU A 1 14.24 3.10 -18.76
N ARG A 2 14.27 4.42 -19.03
CA ARG A 2 14.87 4.96 -20.25
C ARG A 2 16.40 4.90 -20.11
N THR A 3 17.05 4.51 -21.20
CA THR A 3 18.47 4.14 -21.30
C THR A 3 19.44 5.22 -20.81
N ILE A 4 20.62 4.80 -20.32
CA ILE A 4 21.72 5.71 -19.98
C ILE A 4 22.32 6.24 -21.30
N PRO A 5 22.40 7.57 -21.52
CA PRO A 5 22.92 8.13 -22.76
C PRO A 5 24.43 7.90 -22.92
N LYS A 6 24.90 7.77 -24.18
CA LYS A 6 26.34 7.68 -24.48
C LYS A 6 27.08 8.92 -23.96
N GLY A 7 28.22 8.73 -23.30
CA GLY A 7 29.00 9.83 -22.73
C GLY A 7 28.65 10.15 -21.28
N TRP A 8 27.59 9.56 -20.72
CA TRP A 8 27.24 9.73 -19.31
C TRP A 8 28.35 9.26 -18.38
N GLU A 9 29.09 8.22 -18.77
CA GLU A 9 30.24 7.69 -18.03
C GLU A 9 31.36 8.72 -17.81
N ARG A 10 31.41 9.76 -18.65
CA ARG A 10 32.37 10.87 -18.56
C ARG A 10 31.77 12.14 -17.94
N SER A 11 30.49 12.10 -17.53
CA SER A 11 29.81 13.24 -16.94
C SER A 11 30.22 13.47 -15.49
N ALA A 12 30.09 14.72 -15.03
CA ALA A 12 30.26 15.06 -13.62
C ALA A 12 29.31 14.26 -12.71
N THR A 13 28.09 13.97 -13.18
CA THR A 13 27.10 13.17 -12.46
C THR A 13 27.56 11.74 -12.22
N ALA A 14 28.17 11.09 -13.22
CA ALA A 14 28.72 9.75 -13.06
C ALA A 14 29.90 9.73 -12.08
N SER A 15 30.78 10.73 -12.17
CA SER A 15 31.90 10.89 -11.23
C SER A 15 31.41 11.07 -9.79
N ALA A 16 30.40 11.93 -9.58
CA ALA A 16 29.79 12.15 -8.27
C ALA A 16 29.12 10.88 -7.71
N LEU A 17 28.42 10.11 -8.55
CA LEU A 17 27.81 8.83 -8.14
C LEU A 17 28.88 7.83 -7.69
N LEU A 18 29.96 7.66 -8.46
CA LEU A 18 31.06 6.77 -8.10
C LEU A 18 31.75 7.23 -6.80
N GLY A 19 31.91 8.54 -6.60
CA GLY A 19 32.41 9.11 -5.34
C GLY A 19 31.52 8.74 -4.15
N ALA A 20 30.20 8.88 -4.28
CA ALA A 20 29.25 8.52 -3.23
C ALA A 20 29.28 7.01 -2.91
N VAL A 21 29.36 6.16 -3.94
CA VAL A 21 29.48 4.70 -3.77
C VAL A 21 30.77 4.33 -3.03
N ASN A 22 31.91 4.89 -3.45
CA ASN A 22 33.19 4.62 -2.80
C ASN A 22 33.20 5.12 -1.34
N THR A 23 32.57 6.26 -1.07
CA THR A 23 32.39 6.78 0.29
C THR A 23 31.59 5.79 1.14
N ALA A 24 30.46 5.30 0.62
CA ALA A 24 29.62 4.31 1.28
C ALA A 24 30.34 2.97 1.53
N LEU A 25 31.17 2.51 0.58
CA LEU A 25 31.96 1.28 0.72
C LEU A 25 33.11 1.41 1.73
N ALA A 26 33.62 2.63 1.93
CA ALA A 26 34.66 2.91 2.92
C ALA A 26 34.11 3.09 4.35
N LEU A 27 32.79 3.25 4.53
CA LEU A 27 32.19 3.34 5.85
C LEU A 27 32.35 2.01 6.60
N PRO A 28 32.84 2.03 7.86
CA PRO A 28 32.87 0.83 8.68
C PRO A 28 31.45 0.39 9.04
N LYS A 29 31.26 -0.92 9.24
CA LYS A 29 29.92 -1.55 9.37
C LYS A 29 29.08 -0.98 10.52
N ASP A 30 29.73 -0.52 11.58
CA ASP A 30 29.14 0.09 12.77
C ASP A 30 28.62 1.53 12.53
N ALA A 31 29.17 2.23 11.53
CA ALA A 31 28.72 3.54 11.10
C ALA A 31 27.66 3.49 9.98
N MET A 32 27.35 2.30 9.45
CA MET A 32 26.28 2.12 8.47
C MET A 32 24.91 2.34 9.11
N PRO A 33 23.97 3.01 8.42
CA PRO A 33 22.61 3.15 8.92
C PRO A 33 21.95 1.77 9.02
N LYS A 34 21.16 1.56 10.08
CA LYS A 34 20.33 0.36 10.18
C LYS A 34 19.23 0.46 9.14
N LEU A 35 19.16 -0.53 8.25
CA LEU A 35 18.02 -0.66 7.36
C LEU A 35 16.75 -0.83 8.21
N PRO A 36 15.65 -0.16 7.83
CA PRO A 36 14.36 -0.48 8.43
C PRO A 36 14.10 -1.97 8.22
N LYS A 37 13.67 -2.66 9.28
CA LYS A 37 13.28 -4.07 9.14
C LYS A 37 12.06 -4.11 8.22
N SER A 38 12.14 -4.88 7.14
CA SER A 38 10.94 -5.26 6.39
C SER A 38 10.09 -6.11 7.34
N VAL A 39 8.95 -5.55 7.74
CA VAL A 39 7.95 -6.28 8.51
C VAL A 39 7.25 -7.20 7.53
N GLN A 40 7.34 -8.51 7.76
CA GLN A 40 6.50 -9.45 7.02
C GLN A 40 5.05 -9.21 7.43
N PRO A 41 4.12 -9.06 6.48
CA PRO A 41 2.71 -8.92 6.82
C PRO A 41 2.25 -10.13 7.64
N PRO A 42 1.30 -9.96 8.57
CA PRO A 42 0.70 -11.07 9.30
C PRO A 42 0.14 -12.14 8.36
N GLU A 43 0.12 -13.40 8.81
CA GLU A 43 -0.54 -14.47 8.06
C GLU A 43 -2.01 -14.09 7.78
N GLY A 44 -2.46 -14.31 6.53
CA GLY A 44 -3.82 -13.95 6.10
C GLY A 44 -3.99 -12.52 5.57
N SER A 45 -3.04 -11.61 5.81
CA SER A 45 -3.10 -10.22 5.33
C SER A 45 -3.27 -10.12 3.80
N SER A 46 -2.63 -11.00 3.02
CA SER A 46 -2.81 -11.04 1.55
C SER A 46 -4.25 -11.40 1.13
N ALA A 47 -4.89 -12.36 1.80
CA ALA A 47 -6.26 -12.74 1.49
C ALA A 47 -7.26 -11.63 1.92
N ALA A 48 -7.00 -11.02 3.08
CA ALA A 48 -7.76 -9.86 3.55
C ALA A 48 -7.65 -8.68 2.57
N ALA A 49 -6.46 -8.41 2.02
CA ALA A 49 -6.26 -7.38 1.00
C ALA A 49 -7.09 -7.63 -0.26
N GLU A 50 -7.24 -8.88 -0.71
CA GLU A 50 -8.10 -9.20 -1.85
C GLU A 50 -9.59 -8.96 -1.54
N LEU A 51 -10.06 -9.31 -0.34
CA LEU A 51 -11.42 -8.99 0.08
C LEU A 51 -11.67 -7.47 0.17
N LEU A 52 -10.69 -6.72 0.69
CA LEU A 52 -10.74 -5.26 0.72
C LEU A 52 -10.75 -4.65 -0.69
N LYS A 53 -10.01 -5.21 -1.65
CA LYS A 53 -10.07 -4.78 -3.06
C LYS A 53 -11.45 -5.00 -3.67
N VAL A 54 -12.13 -6.10 -3.32
CA VAL A 54 -13.52 -6.34 -3.73
C VAL A 54 -14.46 -5.31 -3.10
N LEU A 55 -14.35 -5.07 -1.80
CA LEU A 55 -15.13 -4.04 -1.10
C LEU A 55 -14.92 -2.64 -1.72
N LEU A 56 -13.67 -2.28 -2.00
CA LEU A 56 -13.31 -1.00 -2.61
C LEU A 56 -14.00 -0.80 -3.97
N ARG A 57 -14.10 -1.85 -4.79
CA ARG A 57 -14.83 -1.80 -6.07
C ARG A 57 -16.32 -1.56 -5.86
N ILE A 58 -16.95 -2.27 -4.92
CA ILE A 58 -18.38 -2.10 -4.60
C ILE A 58 -18.67 -0.66 -4.15
N VAL A 59 -17.85 -0.12 -3.24
CA VAL A 59 -18.00 1.25 -2.74
C VAL A 59 -17.77 2.27 -3.85
N ALA A 60 -16.70 2.10 -4.64
CA ALA A 60 -16.40 3.00 -5.76
C ALA A 60 -17.51 3.04 -6.81
N GLU A 61 -18.09 1.88 -7.16
CA GLU A 61 -19.23 1.77 -8.08
C GLU A 61 -20.48 2.45 -7.51
N LYS A 62 -20.77 2.26 -6.22
CA LYS A 62 -21.92 2.89 -5.54
C LYS A 62 -21.80 4.42 -5.52
N GLU A 63 -20.62 4.94 -5.25
CA GLU A 63 -20.36 6.39 -5.15
C GLU A 63 -20.05 7.03 -6.52
N GLY A 64 -19.92 6.24 -7.59
CA GLY A 64 -19.63 6.74 -8.94
C GLY A 64 -18.24 7.35 -9.11
N VAL A 65 -17.25 6.88 -8.35
CA VAL A 65 -15.87 7.39 -8.37
C VAL A 65 -14.87 6.31 -8.76
N ALA A 66 -13.68 6.69 -9.20
CA ALA A 66 -12.60 5.74 -9.42
C ALA A 66 -12.04 5.23 -8.09
N THR A 67 -11.76 3.93 -8.00
CA THR A 67 -11.21 3.27 -6.79
C THR A 67 -9.97 3.97 -6.24
N LYS A 68 -9.07 4.43 -7.12
CA LYS A 68 -7.84 5.12 -6.77
C LYS A 68 -8.03 6.48 -6.08
N VAL A 69 -9.23 7.07 -6.17
CA VAL A 69 -9.56 8.30 -5.44
C VAL A 69 -9.86 7.99 -3.97
N LEU A 70 -10.41 6.80 -3.69
CA LEU A 70 -10.76 6.33 -2.35
C LEU A 70 -9.57 5.68 -1.63
N ALA A 71 -8.82 4.80 -2.30
CA ALA A 71 -7.66 4.13 -1.74
C ALA A 71 -6.69 3.65 -2.83
N SER A 72 -5.39 3.68 -2.52
CA SER A 72 -4.34 3.02 -3.30
C SER A 72 -4.18 1.56 -2.91
N SER A 73 -3.48 0.75 -3.72
CA SER A 73 -3.19 -0.64 -3.35
C SER A 73 -2.35 -0.73 -2.06
N ASP A 74 -1.42 0.21 -1.86
CA ASP A 74 -0.59 0.28 -0.66
C ASP A 74 -1.44 0.57 0.59
N ASP A 75 -2.44 1.46 0.46
CA ASP A 75 -3.39 1.71 1.55
C ASP A 75 -4.15 0.42 1.92
N ILE A 76 -4.56 -0.36 0.93
CA ILE A 76 -5.28 -1.62 1.16
C ILE A 76 -4.40 -2.66 1.84
N ASP A 77 -3.17 -2.81 1.36
CA ASP A 77 -2.23 -3.78 1.93
C ASP A 77 -1.89 -3.41 3.38
N ARG A 78 -1.73 -2.11 3.67
CA ARG A 78 -1.52 -1.60 5.05
C ARG A 78 -2.74 -1.77 5.95
N ILE A 79 -3.96 -1.48 5.46
CA ILE A 79 -5.19 -1.72 6.24
C ILE A 79 -5.35 -3.22 6.54
N ALA A 80 -5.04 -4.10 5.58
CA ALA A 80 -5.12 -5.54 5.78
C ALA A 80 -4.10 -6.06 6.81
N ALA A 81 -2.92 -5.43 6.91
CA ALA A 81 -1.85 -5.83 7.82
C ALA A 81 -1.97 -5.21 9.22
N GLU A 82 -2.34 -3.93 9.29
CA GLU A 82 -2.28 -3.10 10.50
C GLU A 82 -3.68 -2.80 11.08
N GLY A 83 -4.75 -2.99 10.30
CA GLY A 83 -6.11 -2.69 10.74
C GLY A 83 -6.29 -1.23 11.11
N ASP A 84 -6.80 -0.98 12.32
CA ASP A 84 -7.03 0.36 12.87
C ASP A 84 -5.76 1.21 13.05
N GLU A 85 -4.61 0.56 13.20
CA GLU A 85 -3.32 1.23 13.38
C GLU A 85 -2.72 1.70 12.04
N ALA A 86 -3.36 1.39 10.91
CA ALA A 86 -2.87 1.78 9.59
C ALA A 86 -2.92 3.30 9.39
N ASP A 87 -1.76 3.95 9.41
CA ASP A 87 -1.65 5.38 9.10
C ASP A 87 -1.67 5.62 7.59
N VAL A 88 -2.87 5.59 6.99
CA VAL A 88 -3.08 5.75 5.54
C VAL A 88 -4.18 6.77 5.20
N PRO A 89 -4.10 7.47 4.05
CA PRO A 89 -5.11 8.43 3.62
C PRO A 89 -6.54 7.87 3.53
N ALA A 90 -6.70 6.57 3.26
CA ALA A 90 -7.98 5.90 3.18
C ALA A 90 -8.74 5.86 4.53
N LEU A 91 -8.01 5.95 5.67
CA LEU A 91 -8.58 5.99 7.03
C LEU A 91 -8.68 7.41 7.58
N GLN A 92 -8.58 8.44 6.74
CA GLN A 92 -8.62 9.85 7.14
C GLN A 92 -9.73 10.62 6.43
N GLY A 93 -10.31 11.60 7.15
CA GLY A 93 -11.29 12.55 6.62
C GLY A 93 -12.45 11.88 5.87
N TRP A 94 -12.79 12.43 4.70
CA TRP A 94 -13.95 11.95 3.93
C TRP A 94 -13.74 10.54 3.35
N ARG A 95 -12.49 10.13 3.06
CA ARG A 95 -12.21 8.77 2.56
C ARG A 95 -12.55 7.71 3.61
N ARG A 96 -12.30 8.02 4.89
CA ARG A 96 -12.73 7.16 6.00
C ARG A 96 -14.24 6.97 6.00
N ALA A 97 -14.97 8.07 5.91
CA ALA A 97 -16.43 8.05 5.93
C ALA A 97 -17.03 7.25 4.76
N VAL A 98 -16.40 7.31 3.58
CA VAL A 98 -16.90 6.63 2.37
C VAL A 98 -16.47 5.16 2.30
N PHE A 99 -15.21 4.86 2.60
CA PHE A 99 -14.63 3.52 2.42
C PHE A 99 -13.96 3.00 3.69
N GLY A 100 -13.13 3.81 4.34
CA GLY A 100 -12.25 3.33 5.42
C GLY A 100 -12.99 2.69 6.59
N GLU A 101 -14.14 3.21 6.99
CA GLU A 101 -14.92 2.62 8.08
C GLU A 101 -15.45 1.22 7.71
N GLN A 102 -15.97 1.04 6.49
CA GLN A 102 -16.39 -0.29 6.03
C GLN A 102 -15.21 -1.25 5.88
N ALA A 103 -14.05 -0.75 5.44
CA ALA A 103 -12.83 -1.54 5.34
C ALA A 103 -12.40 -2.09 6.71
N LEU A 104 -12.41 -1.25 7.75
CA LEU A 104 -12.09 -1.65 9.12
C LEU A 104 -13.10 -2.66 9.66
N ARG A 105 -14.40 -2.43 9.44
CA ARG A 105 -15.46 -3.38 9.83
C ARG A 105 -15.26 -4.75 9.18
N LEU A 106 -14.82 -4.79 7.91
CA LEU A 106 -14.53 -6.05 7.22
C LEU A 106 -13.30 -6.75 7.81
N VAL A 107 -12.22 -6.01 8.10
CA VAL A 107 -11.01 -6.56 8.74
C VAL A 107 -11.30 -7.10 10.14
N ARG A 108 -12.17 -6.44 10.90
CA ARG A 108 -12.61 -6.88 12.23
C ARG A 108 -13.61 -8.04 12.20
N GLY A 109 -14.10 -8.42 11.03
CA GLY A 109 -15.10 -9.50 10.89
C GLY A 109 -16.50 -9.10 11.35
N GLU A 110 -16.85 -7.82 11.31
CA GLU A 110 -18.19 -7.32 11.64
C GLU A 110 -19.14 -7.33 10.43
N ILE A 111 -18.58 -7.38 9.23
CA ILE A 111 -19.32 -7.51 7.97
C ILE A 111 -18.70 -8.58 7.08
N GLY A 112 -19.51 -9.14 6.19
CA GLY A 112 -19.10 -10.12 5.20
C GLY A 112 -19.45 -9.70 3.78
N ILE A 113 -18.81 -10.35 2.81
CA ILE A 113 -19.12 -10.23 1.38
C ILE A 113 -19.73 -11.56 0.92
N LYS A 114 -20.89 -11.51 0.28
CA LYS A 114 -21.57 -12.68 -0.29
C LYS A 114 -21.91 -12.50 -1.76
N PHE A 115 -22.10 -13.62 -2.44
CA PHE A 115 -22.70 -13.64 -3.77
C PHE A 115 -24.22 -13.76 -3.64
N ASP A 116 -24.95 -12.77 -4.15
CA ASP A 116 -26.41 -12.71 -4.14
C ASP A 116 -26.94 -12.50 -5.56
N LYS A 117 -27.62 -13.52 -6.11
CA LYS A 117 -28.28 -13.47 -7.43
C LYS A 117 -27.40 -12.86 -8.52
N ARG A 118 -26.16 -13.35 -8.64
CA ARG A 118 -25.14 -12.92 -9.62
C ARG A 118 -24.49 -11.55 -9.34
N ARG A 119 -24.73 -10.97 -8.16
CA ARG A 119 -24.10 -9.73 -7.71
C ARG A 119 -23.34 -9.97 -6.41
N ILE A 120 -22.37 -9.10 -6.13
CA ILE A 120 -21.69 -9.07 -4.84
C ILE A 120 -22.46 -8.15 -3.91
N ALA A 121 -22.68 -8.58 -2.67
CA ALA A 121 -23.36 -7.81 -1.65
C ALA A 121 -22.60 -7.87 -0.32
N VAL A 122 -22.64 -6.77 0.43
CA VAL A 122 -22.13 -6.66 1.80
C VAL A 122 -23.27 -6.95 2.77
N PHE A 123 -23.00 -7.67 3.86
CA PHE A 123 -23.97 -7.98 4.91
C PHE A 123 -23.31 -7.92 6.29
N ASP A 124 -24.09 -7.64 7.32
CA ASP A 124 -23.62 -7.66 8.72
C ASP A 124 -23.55 -9.11 9.23
N LEU A 125 -22.54 -9.40 10.06
CA LEU A 125 -22.30 -10.71 10.67
C LEU A 125 -22.93 -10.84 12.07
#